data_AF-A0A529M3H0-F1
#
_entry.id   AF-A0A529M3H0-F1
#
_cell.length_a   1.000
_cell.length_b   1.000
_cell.length_c   1.000
_cell.angle_alpha   90.00
_cell.angle_beta   90.00
_cell.angle_gamma   90.00
#
_symmetry.space_group_name_H-M   'P 1'
#
loop_
_entity.id
_entity.type
_entity.pdbx_description
1 polymer ?
#
loop_
_entity_poly.entity_id
_entity_poly.type
_entity_poly.pdbx_seq_one_letter_code
_entity_poly.pdbx_strand_id
1 'polypeptide(L)'
;DAARDRADEVEPGLAAEVDADFADFERNWPKDLPKGIIHADLFPDNVFFLGEKLSGLIDFYFACDDLYAYDVATCLNAWCFEKDFSFNLTKGKALLAGYQSVRPLSDQEKAALPMLARGSALRFMLTRLYDWLTVPDGGLVMKRDPSEYIRRMRFHRAIKSSSEYGLA
;
A
#
# COMPACT_ATOMS: atom_id res chain seq x y z
N ASP A 1 -19.47 -1.45 2.03
CA ASP A 1 -20.91 -1.61 1.71
C ASP A 1 -21.38 -0.71 0.59
N ALA A 2 -21.40 0.63 0.73
CA ALA A 2 -21.95 1.53 -0.30
C ALA A 2 -21.28 1.47 -1.69
N ALA A 3 -20.03 1.02 -1.78
CA ALA A 3 -19.30 0.86 -3.04
C ALA A 3 -19.30 -0.59 -3.59
N ARG A 4 -19.68 -1.59 -2.78
CA ARG A 4 -19.48 -3.01 -3.11
C ARG A 4 -20.31 -3.45 -4.31
N ASP A 5 -21.60 -3.13 -4.30
CA ASP A 5 -22.54 -3.53 -5.36
C ASP A 5 -22.24 -2.85 -6.71
N ARG A 6 -21.44 -1.78 -6.67
CA ARG A 6 -21.05 -0.96 -7.82
C ARG A 6 -19.58 -1.13 -8.20
N ALA A 7 -18.82 -1.97 -7.49
CA ALA A 7 -17.39 -2.16 -7.74
C ALA A 7 -17.14 -2.65 -9.18
N ASP A 8 -18.03 -3.51 -9.67
CA ASP A 8 -17.98 -4.09 -11.01
C ASP A 8 -18.31 -3.08 -12.13
N GLU A 9 -18.85 -1.90 -11.81
CA GLU A 9 -18.98 -0.77 -12.76
C GLU A 9 -17.61 -0.20 -13.14
N VAL A 10 -16.63 -0.30 -12.24
CA VAL A 10 -15.26 0.21 -12.44
C VAL A 10 -14.38 -0.82 -13.13
N GLU A 11 -14.43 -2.08 -12.66
CA GLU A 11 -13.66 -3.19 -13.23
C GLU A 11 -14.46 -4.49 -13.04
N PRO A 12 -14.80 -5.22 -14.12
CA PRO A 12 -15.57 -6.45 -14.02
C PRO A 12 -14.93 -7.49 -13.08
N GLY A 13 -15.72 -8.05 -12.16
CA GLY A 13 -15.26 -9.06 -11.20
C GLY A 13 -14.53 -8.52 -9.98
N LEU A 14 -14.38 -7.19 -9.85
CA LEU A 14 -13.65 -6.57 -8.74
C LEU A 14 -14.26 -6.91 -7.38
N ALA A 15 -15.59 -6.94 -7.24
CA ALA A 15 -16.23 -7.28 -5.97
C ALA A 15 -15.80 -8.68 -5.47
N ALA A 16 -15.80 -9.66 -6.37
CA ALA A 16 -15.41 -11.04 -6.04
C ALA A 16 -13.92 -11.14 -5.68
N GLU A 17 -13.05 -10.39 -6.37
CA GLU A 17 -11.63 -10.32 -6.03
C GLU A 17 -11.39 -9.74 -4.63
N VAL A 18 -12.11 -8.67 -4.28
CA VAL A 18 -12.03 -8.03 -2.95
C VAL A 18 -12.53 -8.97 -1.86
N ASP A 19 -13.68 -9.63 -2.07
CA ASP A 19 -14.22 -10.59 -1.10
C ASP A 19 -13.22 -11.74 -0.85
N ALA A 20 -12.53 -12.21 -1.89
CA ALA A 20 -11.51 -13.24 -1.77
C ALA A 20 -10.29 -12.76 -0.97
N ASP A 21 -9.81 -11.53 -1.21
CA ASP A 21 -8.71 -10.95 -0.45
C ASP A 21 -9.10 -10.72 1.03
N PHE A 22 -10.32 -10.24 1.32
CA PHE A 22 -10.81 -10.13 2.70
C PHE A 22 -10.86 -11.48 3.40
N ALA A 23 -11.42 -12.51 2.76
CA ALA A 23 -11.47 -13.85 3.34
C ALA A 23 -10.06 -14.40 3.63
N ASP A 24 -9.08 -14.09 2.79
CA ASP A 24 -7.68 -14.48 3.02
C ASP A 24 -7.05 -13.69 4.18
N PHE A 25 -7.27 -12.37 4.24
CA PHE A 25 -6.76 -11.53 5.32
C PHE A 25 -7.38 -11.89 6.68
N GLU A 26 -8.67 -12.17 6.75
CA GLU A 26 -9.32 -12.62 8.00
C GLU A 26 -8.64 -13.86 8.61
N ARG A 27 -8.19 -14.77 7.76
CA ARG A 27 -7.52 -16.01 8.19
C ARG A 27 -6.04 -15.81 8.49
N ASN A 28 -5.35 -15.02 7.66
CA ASN A 28 -3.90 -15.08 7.58
C ASN A 28 -3.18 -13.77 7.95
N TRP A 29 -3.92 -12.68 8.24
CA TRP A 29 -3.28 -11.41 8.60
C TRP A 29 -2.36 -11.57 9.82
N PRO A 30 -1.10 -11.10 9.75
CA PRO A 30 -0.15 -11.28 10.83
C PRO A 30 -0.58 -10.49 12.08
N LYS A 31 -0.50 -11.12 13.25
CA LYS A 31 -0.90 -10.51 14.54
C LYS A 31 0.27 -10.28 15.50
N ASP A 32 1.31 -11.11 15.40
CA ASP A 32 2.42 -11.15 16.35
C ASP A 32 3.72 -10.59 15.74
N LEU A 33 3.62 -9.41 15.12
CA LEU A 33 4.78 -8.67 14.60
C LEU A 33 5.08 -7.43 15.46
N PRO A 34 6.33 -6.92 15.42
CA PRO A 34 6.66 -5.65 16.07
C PRO A 34 5.73 -4.52 15.61
N LYS A 35 5.19 -3.78 16.59
CA LYS A 35 4.22 -2.71 16.37
C LYS A 35 4.51 -1.48 17.22
N GLY A 36 3.90 -0.37 16.82
CA GLY A 36 3.93 0.91 17.52
C GLY A 36 3.38 2.00 16.60
N ILE A 37 3.77 3.25 16.83
CA ILE A 37 3.29 4.36 16.00
C ILE A 37 3.89 4.28 14.59
N ILE A 38 3.00 4.24 13.60
CA ILE A 38 3.33 4.32 12.17
C ILE A 38 2.71 5.56 11.53
N HIS A 39 3.17 5.94 10.34
CA HIS A 39 2.57 7.04 9.57
C HIS A 39 1.32 6.60 8.81
N ALA A 40 1.32 5.37 8.27
CA ALA A 40 0.24 4.73 7.51
C ALA A 40 -0.16 5.44 6.18
N ASP A 41 0.57 6.48 5.78
CA ASP A 41 0.25 7.31 4.60
C ASP A 41 1.46 8.11 4.08
N LEU A 42 2.67 7.55 4.18
CA LEU A 42 3.91 8.27 3.86
C LEU A 42 4.20 8.29 2.34
N PHE A 43 3.36 8.98 1.58
CA PHE A 43 3.50 9.17 0.13
C PHE A 43 4.56 10.24 -0.23
N PRO A 44 5.02 10.32 -1.49
CA PRO A 44 5.98 11.32 -1.93
C PRO A 44 5.59 12.78 -1.67
N ASP A 45 4.29 13.10 -1.68
CA ASP A 45 3.75 14.42 -1.34
C ASP A 45 3.87 14.76 0.16
N ASN A 46 4.05 13.76 1.02
CA ASN A 46 4.19 13.90 2.48
C ASN A 46 5.66 13.91 2.95
N VAL A 47 6.62 13.94 2.02
CA VAL A 47 8.07 13.94 2.33
C VAL A 47 8.77 15.08 1.62
N PHE A 48 9.44 15.94 2.39
CA PHE A 48 10.22 17.06 1.87
C PHE A 48 11.69 16.72 1.69
N PHE A 49 12.28 17.28 0.65
CA PHE A 49 13.70 17.19 0.34
C PHE A 49 14.30 18.58 0.11
N LEU A 50 15.52 18.80 0.63
CA LEU A 50 16.39 19.90 0.27
C LEU A 50 17.52 19.35 -0.61
N GLY A 51 17.37 19.47 -1.93
CA GLY A 51 18.20 18.74 -2.88
C GLY A 51 17.96 17.24 -2.75
N GLU A 52 19.01 16.47 -2.46
CA GLU A 52 18.92 15.01 -2.27
C GLU A 52 18.73 14.59 -0.80
N LYS A 53 18.66 15.56 0.13
CA LYS A 53 18.53 15.27 1.57
C LYS A 53 17.08 15.39 2.02
N LEU A 54 16.55 14.32 2.60
CA LEU A 54 15.26 14.34 3.29
C LEU A 54 15.31 15.38 4.42
N SER A 55 14.35 16.30 4.43
CA SER A 55 14.31 17.45 5.35
C SER A 55 13.09 17.48 6.26
N GLY A 56 12.05 16.67 5.99
CA GLY A 56 10.88 16.59 6.85
C GLY A 56 9.85 15.58 6.38
N LEU A 57 9.06 15.10 7.32
CA LEU A 57 7.85 14.29 7.11
C LEU A 57 6.67 15.10 7.65
N ILE A 58 5.54 15.08 6.95
CA ILE A 58 4.32 15.83 7.31
C ILE A 58 3.08 14.95 7.17
N ASP A 59 1.92 15.49 7.55
CA ASP A 59 0.61 14.85 7.36
C ASP A 59 0.39 13.55 8.16
N PHE A 60 0.50 13.65 9.48
CA PHE A 60 0.33 12.54 10.42
C PHE A 60 -1.15 12.25 10.78
N TYR A 61 -2.14 12.72 10.01
CA TYR A 61 -3.56 12.52 10.38
C TYR A 61 -3.99 11.05 10.36
N PHE A 62 -3.31 10.21 9.58
CA PHE A 62 -3.55 8.76 9.55
C PHE A 62 -2.63 7.96 10.48
N ALA A 63 -1.75 8.63 11.23
CA ALA A 63 -0.83 7.95 12.13
C ALA A 63 -1.60 7.17 13.21
N CYS A 64 -1.17 5.93 13.47
CA CYS A 64 -1.85 5.00 14.37
C CYS A 64 -0.87 4.00 15.00
N ASP A 65 -1.32 3.26 16.02
CA ASP A 65 -0.59 2.09 16.55
C ASP A 65 -0.87 0.88 15.66
N ASP A 66 0.15 0.42 14.92
CA ASP A 66 0.05 -0.73 14.02
C ASP A 66 1.43 -1.37 13.76
N LEU A 67 1.49 -2.38 12.91
CA LEU A 67 2.71 -3.12 12.57
C LEU A 67 3.71 -2.22 11.82
N TYR A 68 4.97 -2.14 12.27
CA TYR A 68 5.99 -1.34 11.58
C TYR A 68 6.20 -1.79 10.13
N ALA A 69 6.13 -3.10 9.88
CA ALA A 69 6.26 -3.66 8.54
C ALA A 69 5.08 -3.29 7.62
N TYR A 70 3.91 -2.93 8.16
CA TYR A 70 2.78 -2.44 7.37
C TYR A 70 3.04 -1.02 6.84
N ASP A 71 3.75 -0.17 7.59
CA ASP A 71 4.17 1.15 7.11
C ASP A 71 5.22 1.04 6.00
N VAL A 72 6.15 0.08 6.12
CA VAL A 72 7.10 -0.24 5.04
C VAL A 72 6.37 -0.72 3.78
N ALA A 73 5.36 -1.56 3.94
CA ALA A 73 4.53 -2.04 2.86
C ALA A 73 3.70 -0.93 2.19
N THR A 74 3.27 0.06 2.98
CA THR A 74 2.64 1.30 2.48
C THR A 74 3.64 2.09 1.63
N CYS A 75 4.88 2.25 2.10
CA CYS A 75 5.93 2.91 1.34
C CYS A 75 6.28 2.17 0.03
N LEU A 76 6.29 0.84 0.02
CA LEU A 76 6.47 0.07 -1.22
C LEU A 76 5.39 0.42 -2.26
N ASN A 77 4.13 0.50 -1.82
CA ASN A 77 3.02 0.93 -2.68
C ASN A 77 3.21 2.37 -3.18
N ALA A 78 3.60 3.29 -2.30
CA ALA A 78 3.64 4.71 -2.61
C ALA A 78 4.86 5.14 -3.46
N TRP A 79 6.02 4.50 -3.25
CA TRP A 79 7.30 4.95 -3.83
C TRP A 79 7.81 4.07 -4.96
N CYS A 80 7.47 2.78 -4.95
CA CYS A 80 8.17 1.79 -5.78
C CYS A 80 7.43 1.40 -7.06
N PHE A 81 6.38 2.13 -7.45
CA PHE A 81 5.71 1.95 -8.75
C PHE A 81 5.99 3.13 -9.68
N GLU A 82 6.10 2.83 -10.98
CA GLU A 82 6.17 3.84 -12.03
C GLU A 82 4.78 4.35 -12.43
N LYS A 83 4.76 5.42 -13.24
CA LYS A 83 3.51 6.03 -13.74
C LYS A 83 2.67 5.09 -14.60
N ASP A 84 3.29 4.07 -15.20
CA ASP A 84 2.61 3.02 -15.96
C ASP A 84 2.15 1.83 -15.09
N PHE A 85 2.30 1.95 -13.76
CA PHE A 85 1.97 0.96 -12.75
C PHE A 85 2.87 -0.27 -12.72
N SER A 86 4.01 -0.26 -13.41
CA SER A 86 5.05 -1.28 -13.23
C SER A 86 5.77 -1.11 -11.89
N PHE A 87 6.10 -2.22 -11.22
CA PHE A 87 6.92 -2.18 -10.01
C PHE A 87 8.39 -1.97 -10.38
N ASN A 88 9.01 -0.95 -9.80
CA ASN A 88 10.41 -0.64 -9.96
C ASN A 88 11.24 -1.36 -8.89
N LEU A 89 11.86 -2.46 -9.29
CA LEU A 89 12.72 -3.27 -8.42
C LEU A 89 13.90 -2.49 -7.84
N THR A 90 14.47 -1.54 -8.58
CA THR A 90 15.57 -0.69 -8.10
C THR A 90 15.12 0.19 -6.95
N LYS A 91 13.92 0.80 -7.05
CA LYS A 91 13.33 1.59 -5.96
C LYS A 91 12.97 0.71 -4.76
N GLY A 92 12.37 -0.47 -5.00
CA GLY A 92 12.05 -1.44 -3.94
C GLY A 92 13.29 -1.85 -3.13
N LYS A 93 14.36 -2.23 -3.83
CA LYS A 93 15.66 -2.56 -3.22
C LYS A 93 16.23 -1.38 -2.42
N ALA A 94 16.21 -0.17 -2.98
CA ALA A 94 16.73 1.02 -2.30
C ALA A 94 15.94 1.36 -1.02
N LEU A 95 14.60 1.34 -1.09
CA LEU A 95 13.72 1.58 0.05
C LEU A 95 13.99 0.57 1.18
N LEU A 96 13.99 -0.72 0.84
CA LEU A 96 14.15 -1.79 1.81
C LEU A 96 15.56 -1.83 2.41
N ALA A 97 16.60 -1.60 1.60
CA ALA A 97 17.97 -1.47 2.10
C ALA A 97 18.12 -0.27 3.04
N GLY A 98 17.52 0.87 2.68
CA GLY A 98 17.48 2.06 3.53
C GLY A 98 16.83 1.80 4.89
N TYR A 99 15.65 1.19 4.89
CA TYR A 99 14.96 0.81 6.13
C TYR A 99 15.79 -0.16 6.98
N GLN A 100 16.30 -1.25 6.38
CA GLN A 100 17.09 -2.26 7.10
C GLN A 100 18.40 -1.73 7.67
N SER A 101 19.00 -0.69 7.07
CA SER A 101 20.22 -0.06 7.58
C SER A 101 20.04 0.61 8.95
N VAL A 102 18.80 0.95 9.32
CA VAL A 102 18.44 1.59 10.59
C VAL A 102 17.72 0.61 11.50
N ARG A 103 16.72 -0.10 10.98
CA ARG A 103 15.95 -1.12 11.70
C ARG A 103 15.88 -2.40 10.86
N PRO A 104 16.68 -3.44 11.19
CA PRO A 104 16.58 -4.73 10.52
C PRO A 104 15.18 -5.32 10.67
N LEU A 105 14.63 -5.83 9.56
CA LEU A 105 13.39 -6.58 9.58
C LEU A 105 13.67 -8.01 10.08
N SER A 106 12.84 -8.50 11.00
CA SER A 106 12.85 -9.90 11.39
C SER A 106 12.37 -10.80 10.24
N ASP A 107 12.73 -12.08 10.26
CA ASP A 107 12.29 -13.03 9.22
C ASP A 107 10.76 -13.14 9.13
N GLN A 108 10.06 -12.97 10.25
CA GLN A 108 8.59 -12.94 10.27
C GLN A 108 8.04 -11.68 9.59
N GLU A 109 8.63 -10.50 9.80
CA GLU A 109 8.24 -9.28 9.07
C GLU A 109 8.51 -9.40 7.58
N LYS A 110 9.67 -9.96 7.20
CA LYS A 110 10.02 -10.21 5.78
C LYS A 110 9.02 -11.14 5.11
N ALA A 111 8.68 -12.26 5.77
CA ALA A 111 7.71 -13.22 5.26
C ALA A 111 6.30 -12.60 5.13
N ALA A 112 5.94 -11.66 6.00
CA ALA A 112 4.64 -10.99 5.98
C ALA A 112 4.53 -9.86 4.95
N LEU A 113 5.65 -9.29 4.48
CA LEU A 113 5.65 -8.13 3.57
C LEU A 113 4.71 -8.26 2.36
N PRO A 114 4.66 -9.39 1.62
CA PRO A 114 3.73 -9.53 0.49
C PRO A 114 2.26 -9.36 0.88
N MET A 115 1.85 -9.95 2.01
CA MET A 115 0.48 -9.85 2.51
C MET A 115 0.15 -8.43 2.96
N LEU A 116 1.07 -7.79 3.70
CA LEU A 116 0.92 -6.42 4.17
C LEU A 116 0.86 -5.44 2.99
N ALA A 117 1.68 -5.64 1.95
CA ALA A 117 1.68 -4.80 0.75
C ALA A 117 0.38 -4.93 -0.04
N ARG A 118 -0.16 -6.15 -0.16
CA ARG A 118 -1.48 -6.39 -0.76
C ARG A 118 -2.59 -5.74 0.07
N GLY A 119 -2.56 -5.85 1.40
CA GLY A 119 -3.55 -5.23 2.28
C GLY A 119 -3.52 -3.71 2.24
N SER A 120 -2.32 -3.11 2.26
CA SER A 120 -2.15 -1.67 2.07
C SER A 120 -2.68 -1.23 0.70
N ALA A 121 -2.35 -1.96 -0.37
CA ALA A 121 -2.86 -1.66 -1.70
C ALA A 121 -4.41 -1.72 -1.74
N LEU A 122 -5.00 -2.74 -1.11
CA LEU A 122 -6.45 -2.87 -0.99
C LEU A 122 -7.06 -1.69 -0.23
N ARG A 123 -6.48 -1.25 0.90
CA ARG A 123 -6.95 -0.09 1.65
C ARG A 123 -7.06 1.16 0.77
N PHE A 124 -6.00 1.50 0.05
CA PHE A 124 -6.01 2.67 -0.84
C PHE A 124 -6.91 2.49 -2.07
N MET A 125 -7.04 1.26 -2.57
CA MET A 125 -8.00 0.95 -3.63
C MET A 125 -9.43 1.24 -3.17
N LEU A 126 -9.81 0.75 -1.99
CA LEU A 126 -11.17 0.86 -1.46
C LEU A 126 -11.58 2.30 -1.15
N THR A 127 -10.68 3.12 -0.59
CA THR A 127 -10.97 4.54 -0.34
C THR A 127 -11.18 5.29 -1.64
N ARG A 128 -10.31 5.05 -2.64
CA ARG A 128 -10.46 5.65 -3.98
C ARG A 128 -11.71 5.16 -4.69
N LEU A 129 -12.02 3.87 -4.62
CA LEU A 129 -13.21 3.29 -5.22
C LEU A 129 -14.48 3.91 -4.62
N TYR A 130 -14.52 4.07 -3.30
CA TYR A 130 -15.61 4.74 -2.62
C TYR A 130 -15.77 6.17 -3.14
N ASP A 131 -14.71 6.99 -3.07
CA ASP A 131 -14.76 8.38 -3.54
C ASP A 131 -15.15 8.48 -5.03
N TRP A 132 -14.62 7.58 -5.86
CA TRP A 132 -14.90 7.51 -7.29
C TRP A 132 -16.39 7.34 -7.57
N LEU A 133 -17.05 6.46 -6.81
CA LEU A 133 -18.45 6.08 -6.98
C LEU A 133 -19.43 7.00 -6.25
N THR A 134 -19.04 7.63 -5.13
CA THR A 134 -19.95 8.40 -4.28
C THR A 134 -19.83 9.91 -4.42
N VAL A 135 -18.65 10.43 -4.78
CA VAL A 135 -18.49 11.88 -4.98
C VAL A 135 -19.12 12.25 -6.34
N PRO A 136 -19.93 13.32 -6.45
CA PRO A 136 -20.45 13.76 -7.75
C PRO A 136 -19.37 14.32 -8.68
N ASP A 137 -19.56 14.17 -9.99
CA ASP A 137 -18.68 14.81 -10.97
C ASP A 137 -18.85 16.34 -10.95
N GLY A 138 -17.76 17.08 -11.14
CA GLY A 138 -17.75 18.55 -11.09
C GLY A 138 -17.62 19.16 -9.68
N GLY A 139 -17.37 18.35 -8.65
CA GLY A 139 -17.00 18.83 -7.32
C GLY A 139 -15.60 19.46 -7.28
N LEU A 140 -15.30 20.19 -6.20
CA LEU A 140 -13.97 20.78 -5.96
C LEU A 140 -12.89 19.74 -5.61
N VAL A 141 -13.30 18.51 -5.27
CA VAL A 141 -12.40 17.41 -4.90
C VAL A 141 -12.05 16.60 -6.15
N MET A 142 -10.76 16.55 -6.49
CA MET A 142 -10.28 15.69 -7.57
C MET A 142 -10.31 14.23 -7.13
N LYS A 143 -11.18 13.43 -7.76
CA LYS A 143 -11.21 11.98 -7.56
C LYS A 143 -9.93 11.35 -8.09
N ARG A 144 -9.34 10.42 -7.34
CA ARG A 144 -8.21 9.60 -7.81
C ARG A 144 -8.74 8.30 -8.40
N ASP A 145 -8.24 7.92 -9.57
CA ASP A 145 -8.62 6.68 -10.23
C ASP A 145 -8.22 5.46 -9.35
N PRO A 146 -9.17 4.56 -9.00
CA PRO A 146 -8.87 3.33 -8.28
C PRO A 146 -8.05 2.31 -9.10
N SER A 147 -8.02 2.41 -10.43
CA SER A 147 -7.33 1.47 -11.32
C SER A 147 -5.84 1.31 -11.01
N GLU A 148 -5.18 2.39 -10.57
CA GLU A 148 -3.80 2.39 -10.08
C GLU A 148 -3.61 1.31 -8.99
N TYR A 149 -4.48 1.32 -7.99
CA TYR A 149 -4.36 0.44 -6.84
C TYR A 149 -4.96 -0.95 -7.07
N ILE A 150 -5.91 -1.11 -8.00
CA ILE A 150 -6.32 -2.43 -8.50
C ILE A 150 -5.11 -3.16 -9.12
N ARG A 151 -4.32 -2.47 -9.94
CA ARG A 151 -3.12 -3.05 -10.56
C ARG A 151 -2.04 -3.40 -9.54
N ARG A 152 -1.78 -2.51 -8.56
CA ARG A 152 -0.82 -2.77 -7.48
C ARG A 152 -1.23 -3.96 -6.61
N MET A 153 -2.50 -4.02 -6.21
CA MET A 153 -3.05 -5.15 -5.46
C MET A 153 -2.87 -6.48 -6.21
N ARG A 154 -3.22 -6.51 -7.51
CA ARG A 154 -3.04 -7.70 -8.37
C ARG A 154 -1.56 -8.09 -8.52
N PHE A 155 -0.65 -7.12 -8.63
CA PHE A 155 0.79 -7.37 -8.60
C PHE A 155 1.22 -8.04 -7.28
N HIS A 156 0.84 -7.47 -6.12
CA HIS A 156 1.20 -8.04 -4.81
C HIS A 156 0.62 -9.44 -4.58
N ARG A 157 -0.52 -9.79 -5.20
CA ARG A 157 -1.08 -11.15 -5.16
C ARG A 157 -0.17 -12.19 -5.85
N ALA A 158 0.58 -11.77 -6.86
CA ALA A 158 1.53 -12.63 -7.58
C ALA A 158 2.84 -12.84 -6.79
N ILE A 159 3.22 -11.89 -5.93
CA ILE A 159 4.46 -11.96 -5.14
C ILE A 159 4.35 -13.03 -4.05
N LYS A 160 5.36 -13.91 -3.98
CA LYS A 160 5.44 -15.01 -3.01
C LYS A 160 6.52 -14.80 -1.96
N SER A 161 7.51 -13.97 -2.25
CA SER A 161 8.61 -13.67 -1.33
C SER A 161 8.98 -12.18 -1.36
N SER A 162 9.41 -11.66 -0.22
CA SER A 162 9.97 -10.30 -0.12
C SER A 162 11.20 -10.08 -1.01
N SER A 163 11.89 -11.15 -1.42
CA SER A 163 13.00 -11.06 -2.37
C SER A 163 12.60 -10.51 -3.73
N GLU A 164 11.34 -10.71 -4.13
CA GLU A 164 10.80 -10.17 -5.38
C GLU A 164 10.55 -8.64 -5.30
N TYR A 165 10.54 -8.07 -4.10
CA TYR A 165 10.60 -6.60 -3.90
C TYR A 165 12.04 -6.05 -3.90
N GLY A 166 13.05 -6.92 -4.01
CA GLY A 166 14.46 -6.53 -3.94
C GLY A 166 15.07 -6.66 -2.55
N LEU A 167 14.39 -7.32 -1.61
CA LEU A 167 14.96 -7.64 -0.31
C LEU A 167 16.01 -8.76 -0.45
N ALA A 168 17.22 -8.54 0.07
CA ALA A 168 18.26 -9.57 0.15
C ALA A 168 18.06 -10.49 1.35
#